data_AF-A0A7W8X692-F1
#
_entry.id   AF-A0A7W8X692-F1
#
_cell.length_a   1.000
_cell.length_b   1.000
_cell.length_c   1.000
_cell.angle_alpha   90.00
_cell.angle_beta   90.00
_cell.angle_gamma   90.00
#
_symmetry.space_group_name_H-M   'P 1'
#
loop_
_entity.id
_entity.type
_entity.pdbx_description
1 polymer ?
#
loop_
_entity_poly.entity_id
_entity_poly.type
_entity_poly.pdbx_seq_one_letter_code
_entity_poly.pdbx_strand_id
1 'polypeptide(L)' 'MANTSTHMDVLCAEDIDTLRLVFDQFCEAHQRARSDTDMEICANIMVRLYQSGERDLAALTTACENALRRDIAIGA' A
#
# COMPACT_ATOMS: atom_id res chain seq x y z
N MET A 1 -33.74 15.14 2.22
CA MET A 1 -32.86 14.17 2.89
C MET A 1 -31.65 13.97 2.00
N ALA A 2 -30.51 14.58 2.34
CA ALA A 2 -29.27 14.35 1.63
C ALA A 2 -28.83 12.93 1.97
N ASN A 3 -28.89 12.04 0.99
CA ASN A 3 -28.35 10.70 1.13
C ASN A 3 -26.88 10.87 1.49
N THR A 4 -26.52 10.40 2.67
CA THR A 4 -25.13 10.28 3.09
C THR A 4 -24.43 9.42 2.04
N SER A 5 -23.69 10.06 1.15
CA SER A 5 -22.67 9.39 0.36
C SER A 5 -21.67 8.87 1.37
N THR A 6 -21.91 7.64 1.82
CA THR A 6 -20.93 6.80 2.47
C THR A 6 -19.81 6.69 1.43
N HIS A 7 -18.88 7.63 1.49
CA HIS A 7 -17.63 7.67 0.76
C HIS A 7 -16.73 6.56 1.34
N MET A 8 -17.26 5.34 1.30
CA MET A 8 -16.44 4.15 1.22
C MET A 8 -15.81 4.29 -0.13
N ASP A 9 -14.58 4.79 -0.12
CA ASP A 9 -13.61 4.78 -1.20
C ASP A 9 -13.35 3.30 -1.55
N VAL A 10 -14.37 2.66 -2.14
CA VAL A 10 -14.31 1.30 -2.65
C VAL A 10 -13.41 1.42 -3.85
N LEU A 11 -12.15 1.05 -3.68
CA LEU A 11 -11.22 0.87 -4.78
C LEU A 11 -11.95 0.06 -5.86
N CYS A 12 -12.12 0.66 -7.04
CA CYS A 12 -12.72 -0.04 -8.16
C CYS A 12 -11.77 -1.15 -8.60
N ALA A 13 -12.28 -2.10 -9.40
CA ALA A 13 -11.44 -3.17 -9.95
C ALA A 13 -10.20 -2.59 -10.69
N GLU A 14 -10.36 -1.45 -11.37
CA GLU A 14 -9.27 -0.73 -12.05
C GLU A 14 -8.23 -0.14 -11.08
N ASP A 15 -8.66 0.39 -9.93
CA ASP A 15 -7.74 0.90 -8.90
C ASP A 15 -6.97 -0.26 -8.25
N ILE A 16 -7.63 -1.40 -8.03
CA ILE A 16 -6.99 -2.61 -7.50
C ILE A 16 -5.98 -3.17 -8.49
N ASP A 17 -6.30 -3.18 -9.80
CA ASP A 17 -5.37 -3.62 -10.84
C ASP A 17 -4.14 -2.70 -10.92
N THR A 18 -4.37 -1.38 -10.84
CA THR A 18 -3.30 -0.37 -10.78
C THR A 18 -2.42 -0.57 -9.55
N LEU A 19 -3.02 -0.77 -8.37
CA LEU A 19 -2.31 -1.02 -7.13
C LEU A 19 -1.50 -2.32 -7.18
N ARG A 20 -2.04 -3.37 -7.79
CA ARG A 20 -1.30 -4.62 -8.04
C ARG A 20 -0.08 -4.39 -8.92
N LEU A 21 -0.22 -3.62 -9.99
CA LEU A 21 0.86 -3.33 -10.94
C LEU A 21 1.96 -2.46 -10.30
N VAL A 22 1.57 -1.53 -9.43
CA VAL A 22 2.50 -0.73 -8.60
C VAL A 22 3.20 -1.60 -7.56
N PHE A 23 2.46 -2.50 -6.91
CA PHE A 23 3.01 -3.41 -5.90
C PHE A 23 3.99 -4.41 -6.53
N ASP A 24 3.68 -4.95 -7.70
CA ASP A 24 4.55 -5.87 -8.43
C ASP A 24 5.87 -5.21 -8.82
N GLN A 25 5.82 -3.99 -9.38
CA GLN A 25 7.01 -3.18 -9.67
C GLN A 25 7.83 -2.87 -8.41
N PHE A 26 7.15 -2.59 -7.28
CA PHE A 26 7.82 -2.41 -5.99
C PHE A 26 8.53 -3.69 -5.57
N CYS A 27 7.87 -4.85 -5.67
CA CYS A 27 8.46 -6.15 -5.36
C CYS A 27 9.66 -6.48 -6.26
N GLU A 28 9.59 -6.21 -7.56
CA GLU A 28 10.71 -6.37 -8.50
C GLU A 28 11.89 -5.47 -8.12
N ALA A 29 11.62 -4.19 -7.84
CA ALA A 29 12.65 -3.23 -7.46
C ALA A 29 13.27 -3.53 -6.10
N HIS A 30 12.48 -4.07 -5.16
CA HIS A 30 12.91 -4.26 -3.79
C HIS A 30 13.40 -5.67 -3.48
N GLN A 31 13.19 -6.70 -4.32
CA GLN A 31 13.69 -8.11 -4.25
C GLN A 31 13.70 -8.80 -2.86
N ARG A 32 13.20 -8.15 -1.81
CA ARG A 32 13.67 -8.29 -0.42
C ARG A 32 12.58 -7.92 0.59
N ALA A 33 11.31 -7.87 0.19
CA ALA A 33 10.22 -8.04 1.15
C ALA A 33 10.35 -9.47 1.68
N ARG A 34 10.81 -9.60 2.93
CA ARG A 34 11.48 -10.80 3.45
C ARG A 34 10.52 -11.85 4.00
N SER A 35 9.22 -11.64 3.91
CA SER A 35 8.18 -12.56 4.37
C SER A 35 6.81 -12.18 3.79
N ASP A 36 5.87 -13.12 3.69
CA ASP A 36 4.47 -12.84 3.33
C ASP A 36 3.84 -11.74 4.24
N THR A 37 4.25 -11.69 5.51
CA THR A 37 3.83 -10.65 6.46
C THR A 37 4.27 -9.23 6.03
N ASP A 38 5.50 -9.09 5.53
CA ASP A 38 6.02 -7.82 5.03
C ASP A 38 5.22 -7.35 3.81
N MET A 39 4.87 -8.29 2.93
CA MET A 39 4.07 -8.00 1.73
C MET A 39 2.65 -7.55 2.08
N GLU A 40 2.00 -8.18 3.06
CA GLU A 40 0.68 -7.74 3.55
C GLU A 40 0.73 -6.33 4.15
N ILE A 41 1.77 -6.02 4.93
CA ILE A 41 1.95 -4.68 5.52
C ILE A 41 2.10 -3.63 4.42
N CYS A 42 2.95 -3.89 3.43
CA CYS A 42 3.16 -3.00 2.30
C CYS A 42 1.87 -2.79 1.48
N ALA A 43 1.15 -3.86 1.15
CA ALA A 43 -0.10 -3.77 0.40
C ALA A 43 -1.16 -2.92 1.13
N ASN A 44 -1.30 -3.10 2.44
CA ASN A 44 -2.26 -2.33 3.25
C ASN A 44 -1.90 -0.83 3.31
N ILE A 45 -0.60 -0.52 3.41
CA ILE A 45 -0.12 0.87 3.39
C ILE A 45 -0.35 1.51 2.03
N MET A 46 -0.05 0.79 0.94
CA MET A 46 -0.27 1.30 -0.41
C MET A 46 -1.74 1.63 -0.64
N VAL A 47 -2.65 0.73 -0.25
CA VAL A 47 -4.10 0.96 -0.29
C VAL A 47 -4.49 2.21 0.49
N ARG A 48 -4.04 2.35 1.75
CA ARG A 48 -4.39 3.52 2.57
C ARG A 48 -3.90 4.84 1.99
N LEU A 49 -2.70 4.86 1.43
CA LEU A 49 -2.13 6.04 0.81
C LEU A 49 -2.87 6.40 -0.47
N TYR A 50 -3.19 5.41 -1.29
CA TYR A 50 -3.96 5.60 -2.51
C TYR A 50 -5.36 6.16 -2.23
N GLN A 51 -6.05 5.64 -1.21
CA GLN A 51 -7.33 6.16 -0.73
C GLN A 51 -7.22 7.58 -0.14
N SER A 52 -6.04 7.95 0.35
CA SER A 52 -5.75 9.32 0.83
C SER A 52 -5.41 10.28 -0.32
N GLY A 53 -5.36 9.79 -1.56
CA GLY A 53 -5.02 10.55 -2.76
C GLY A 53 -3.53 10.51 -3.16
N GLU A 54 -2.71 9.79 -2.40
CA GLU A 54 -1.26 9.66 -2.66
C GLU A 54 -1.03 8.52 -3.66
N ARG A 55 -0.66 8.89 -4.89
CA ARG A 55 -0.41 7.95 -6.00
C ARG A 55 1.06 7.90 -6.43
N ASP A 56 1.92 8.66 -5.76
CA ASP A 56 3.33 8.73 -6.12
C ASP A 56 4.06 7.44 -5.72
N LEU A 57 4.69 6.79 -6.70
CA LEU A 57 5.43 5.54 -6.51
C LEU A 57 6.55 5.67 -5.47
N ALA A 58 7.26 6.80 -5.42
CA ALA A 58 8.34 7.00 -4.46
C ALA A 58 7.80 7.21 -3.04
N ALA A 59 6.67 7.91 -2.90
CA ALA A 59 5.97 8.05 -1.62
C ALA A 59 5.46 6.71 -1.09
N LEU A 60 4.82 5.90 -1.95
CA LEU A 60 4.33 4.55 -1.61
C LEU A 60 5.48 3.63 -1.18
N THR A 61 6.59 3.66 -1.92
CA THR A 61 7.82 2.90 -1.63
C THR A 61 8.41 3.31 -0.28
N THR A 62 8.60 4.62 -0.06
CA THR A 62 9.17 5.17 1.18
C THR A 62 8.31 4.81 2.39
N ALA A 63 6.99 4.84 2.25
CA ALA A 63 6.08 4.47 3.32
C ALA A 63 6.16 2.97 3.66
N CYS A 64 6.25 2.12 2.64
CA CYS A 64 6.48 0.69 2.81
C CYS A 64 7.80 0.42 3.52
N GLU A 65 8.92 1.01 3.07
CA GLU A 65 10.23 0.84 3.71
C GLU A 65 10.24 1.30 5.18
N ASN A 66 9.58 2.42 5.49
CA ASN A 66 9.45 2.91 6.86
C ASN A 66 8.64 1.97 7.74
N ALA A 67 7.57 1.37 7.21
CA ALA A 67 6.77 0.41 7.95
C ALA A 67 7.50 -0.90 8.19
N LEU A 68 8.19 -1.42 7.18
CA LEU A 68 9.04 -2.61 7.32
C LEU A 68 10.14 -2.40 8.36
N ARG A 69 10.82 -1.24 8.33
CA ARG A 69 11.80 -0.90 9.38
C ARG A 69 11.19 -0.85 10.78
N ARG A 70 9.95 -0.37 10.89
CA ARG A 70 9.27 -0.23 12.17
C ARG A 70 8.79 -1.56 12.72
N ASP A 71 8.35 -2.48 11.85
CA ASP A 71 7.96 -3.84 12.24
C ASP A 71 9.18 -4.65 12.72
N ILE A 72 10.30 -4.55 11.98
CA ILE A 72 11.59 -5.13 12.39
C ILE A 72 12.06 -4.60 13.76
N ALA A 73 11.78 -3.34 14.07
CA ALA A 73 12.15 -2.73 15.36
C ALA A 73 11.24 -3.14 16.53
N ILE A 74 10.03 -3.65 16.26
CA ILE A 74 9.09 -4.12 17.30
C ILE A 74 9.27 -5.63 17.56
N GLY A 75 9.79 -6.38 16.58
CA GLY A 75 10.07 -7.81 16.69
C GLY A 75 11.45 -8.20 17.26
N ALA A 76 12.27 -7.24 17.71
CA ALA A 76 13.64 -7.46 18.23
C ALA A 76 13.71 -7.48 19.76
#